data_AF-A0A6B0RV87-F1
#
_entry.id   AF-A0A6B0RV87-F1
#
_cell.length_a   1.000
_cell.length_b   1.000
_cell.length_c   1.000
_cell.angle_alpha   90.00
_cell.angle_beta   90.00
_cell.angle_gamma   90.00
#
_symmetry.space_group_name_H-M   'P 1'
#
loop_
_entity.id
_entity.type
_entity.pdbx_description
1 polymer ?
#
loop_
_entity_poly.entity_id
_entity_poly.type
_entity_poly.pdbx_seq_one_letter_code
_entity_poly.pdbx_strand_id
1 'polypeptide(L)' 'MNRRTDYLVTEEEISLTRGPSGLGFNIIGGTDQQYVSNDSGIFVSRVKENRAVGSGWVAPGG' A
#
# COMPACT_ATOMS: atom_id res chain seq x y z
N MET A 1 -7.15 33.32 -6.11
CA MET A 1 -6.00 32.49 -6.56
C MET A 1 -5.74 31.42 -5.50
N ASN A 2 -6.38 30.26 -5.60
CA ASN A 2 -6.07 29.12 -4.73
C ASN A 2 -5.75 27.94 -5.65
N ARG A 3 -4.45 27.64 -5.83
CA ARG A 3 -4.00 26.40 -6.44
C ARG A 3 -4.51 25.27 -5.55
N ARG A 4 -5.62 24.64 -5.95
CA ARG A 4 -5.90 23.26 -5.54
C ARG A 4 -4.71 22.47 -6.10
N THR A 5 -3.84 22.00 -5.23
CA THR A 5 -2.87 20.99 -5.61
C THR A 5 -3.71 19.79 -6.00
N ASP A 6 -3.94 19.61 -7.30
CA ASP A 6 -4.51 18.38 -7.82
C ASP A 6 -3.45 17.31 -7.56
N TYR A 7 -3.53 16.66 -6.39
CA TYR A 7 -2.82 15.43 -6.15
C TYR A 7 -3.33 14.46 -7.22
N LEU A 8 -2.51 14.23 -8.24
CA LEU A 8 -2.84 13.28 -9.29
C LEU A 8 -3.00 11.92 -8.62
N VAL A 9 -4.22 11.39 -8.64
CA VAL A 9 -4.46 10.00 -8.27
C VAL A 9 -3.76 9.15 -9.32
N THR A 10 -2.67 8.50 -8.92
CA THR A 10 -1.97 7.53 -9.75
C THR A 10 -2.35 6.14 -9.30
N GLU A 11 -2.81 5.32 -10.24
CA GLU A 11 -3.07 3.90 -9.99
C GLU A 11 -1.83 3.09 -10.35
N GLU A 12 -1.45 2.16 -9.49
CA GLU A 12 -0.32 1.25 -9.70
C GLU A 12 -0.75 -0.19 -9.40
N GLU A 13 -0.41 -1.12 -10.28
CA GLU A 13 -0.62 -2.54 -10.05
C GLU A 13 0.61 -3.15 -9.39
N ILE A 14 0.44 -3.75 -8.20
CA ILE A 14 1.52 -4.38 -7.44
C ILE A 14 1.20 -5.87 -7.28
N SER A 15 2.05 -6.72 -7.85
CA SER A 15 1.99 -8.17 -7.66
C SER A 15 2.77 -8.59 -6.42
N LEU A 16 2.12 -9.34 -5.52
CA LEU A 16 2.73 -9.84 -4.28
C LEU A 16 2.64 -11.35 -4.21
N THR A 17 3.72 -12.01 -3.77
CA THR A 17 3.69 -13.43 -3.42
C THR A 17 3.46 -13.58 -1.92
N ARG A 18 2.46 -14.39 -1.54
CA ARG A 18 2.15 -14.64 -0.12
C ARG A 18 3.28 -15.44 0.53
N GLY A 19 3.94 -14.83 1.51
CA GLY A 19 4.92 -15.52 2.35
C GLY A 19 4.28 -16.30 3.51
N PRO A 20 5.09 -17.00 4.33
CA PRO A 20 4.60 -17.77 5.48
C PRO A 20 3.83 -16.93 6.51
N SER A 21 4.15 -15.63 6.61
CA SER A 21 3.48 -14.67 7.50
C SER A 21 2.45 -13.78 6.79
N GLY A 22 2.00 -14.17 5.59
CA GLY A 22 1.06 -13.39 4.77
C GLY A 22 1.75 -12.43 3.79
N LEU A 23 1.12 -11.29 3.52
CA LEU A 23 1.59 -10.31 2.53
C LEU A 23 2.56 -9.26 3.08
N GLY A 24 2.82 -9.26 4.39
CA GLY A 24 3.82 -8.38 5.00
C GLY A 24 3.36 -6.94 5.22
N PHE A 25 2.06 -6.63 5.25
CA PHE A 25 1.55 -5.32 5.62
C PHE A 25 0.32 -5.41 6.52
N ASN A 26 -0.07 -4.30 7.12
CA ASN A 26 -1.31 -4.12 7.87
C ASN A 26 -2.21 -3.12 7.14
N ILE A 27 -3.53 -3.30 7.27
CA ILE A 27 -4.53 -2.38 6.72
C ILE A 27 -5.33 -1.71 7.84
N ILE A 28 -5.88 -0.54 7.54
CA ILE A 28 -6.88 0.21 8.32
C ILE A 28 -7.89 0.85 7.37
N GLY A 29 -8.98 1.39 7.89
CA GLY A 29 -10.06 1.94 7.07
C GLY A 29 -11.12 0.90 6.75
N GLY A 30 -12.11 1.30 5.94
CA GLY A 30 -13.27 0.49 5.62
C GLY A 30 -14.56 1.28 5.80
N THR A 31 -15.67 0.69 5.35
CA THR A 31 -17.02 1.26 5.50
C THR A 31 -17.52 1.21 6.94
N ASP A 32 -17.02 0.25 7.71
CA ASP A 32 -17.31 0.05 9.13
C ASP A 32 -16.46 0.95 10.04
N GLN A 33 -15.19 1.18 9.68
CA GLN A 33 -14.27 2.03 10.41
C GLN A 33 -13.45 2.92 9.46
N GLN A 34 -14.02 4.07 9.09
CA GLN A 34 -13.32 5.05 8.25
C GLN A 34 -12.09 5.63 8.97
N TYR A 35 -10.93 5.60 8.29
CA TYR A 35 -9.70 6.23 8.78
C TYR A 35 -9.64 7.72 8.41
N VAL A 36 -10.12 8.06 7.21
CA VAL A 36 -10.29 9.43 6.72
C VAL A 36 -11.78 9.72 6.62
N SER A 37 -12.24 10.85 7.18
CA SER A 37 -13.67 11.20 7.21
C SER A 37 -14.28 11.26 5.81
N ASN A 38 -15.40 10.58 5.62
CA ASN A 38 -16.10 10.44 4.33
C ASN A 38 -15.31 9.68 3.26
N ASP A 39 -14.29 8.91 3.64
CA ASP A 39 -13.54 8.04 2.75
C ASP A 39 -13.58 6.61 3.32
N SER A 40 -14.17 5.69 2.54
CA SER A 40 -14.29 4.27 2.90
C SER A 40 -13.14 3.43 2.35
N GLY A 41 -12.05 4.08 1.92
CA GLY A 41 -10.85 3.42 1.43
C GLY A 41 -10.18 2.52 2.47
N ILE A 42 -9.47 1.52 1.95
CA ILE A 42 -8.59 0.66 2.72
C ILE A 42 -7.17 1.17 2.54
N PHE A 43 -6.50 1.47 3.65
CA PHE A 43 -5.16 2.08 3.65
C PHE A 43 -4.15 1.14 4.27
N VAL A 44 -2.95 1.09 3.69
CA VAL A 44 -1.81 0.38 4.30
C VAL A 44 -1.25 1.24 5.43
N SER A 45 -1.35 0.76 6.67
CA SER A 45 -0.87 1.49 7.86
C SER A 45 0.58 1.19 8.21
N ARG A 46 1.05 -0.01 7.84
CA ARG A 46 2.42 -0.45 8.11
C ARG A 46 2.86 -1.48 7.10
N VAL A 47 4.06 -1.29 6.55
CA VAL A 47 4.81 -2.31 5.81
C VAL A 47 5.80 -2.96 6.78
N LYS A 48 5.87 -4.30 6.78
CA LYS A 48 6.78 -5.07 7.63
C LYS A 48 8.07 -5.32 6.86
N GLU A 49 9.18 -4.79 7.39
CA GLU A 49 10.51 -4.99 6.81
C GLU A 49 10.83 -6.49 6.65
N ASN A 50 11.40 -6.84 5.49
CA ASN A 50 11.89 -8.18 5.16
C ASN A 50 10.81 -9.31 5.08
N ARG A 51 9.52 -8.99 4.88
CA ARG A 51 8.46 -10.02 4.83
C ARG A 51 7.51 -9.95 3.64
N ALA A 52 7.57 -8.90 2.82
CA ALA A 52 6.94 -8.87 1.52
C ALA A 52 7.93 -9.45 0.50
N VAL A 53 7.75 -10.72 0.13
CA VAL A 53 8.42 -11.29 -1.04
C VAL A 53 7.72 -10.72 -2.28
N GLY A 54 8.06 -9.48 -2.60
CA GLY A 54 7.90 -8.98 -3.95
C GLY A 54 8.95 -9.69 -4.81
N SER A 55 8.50 -10.54 -5.73
CA SER A 55 9.35 -11.07 -6.79
C SER A 55 9.80 -9.90 -7.67
N GLY A 56 10.93 -9.25 -7.33
CA GLY A 56 11.36 -8.08 -8.11
C GLY A 56 12.59 -7.30 -7.65
N TRP A 57 13.19 -7.56 -6.48
CA TRP A 57 14.49 -6.96 -6.16
C TRP A 57 15.63 -7.95 -6.45
N VAL A 58 15.96 -8.11 -7.73
CA VAL A 58 17.28 -8.61 -8.12
C VAL A 58 18.20 -7.39 -8.14
N ALA A 59 19.04 -7.25 -7.11
CA ALA A 59 20.13 -6.29 -7.14
C ALA A 59 21.08 -6.65 -8.31
N PRO A 60 21.45 -5.70 -9.19
CA PRO A 60 22.37 -5.99 -10.28
C PRO A 60 23.77 -6.16 -9.69
N GLY A 61 24.29 -7.39 -9.72
CA GLY A 61 25.59 -7.74 -9.18
C GLY A 61 25.89 -9.22 -9.37
N GLY A 62 25.99 -9.65 -10.63
CA GLY A 62 26.50 -10.95 -11.07
C GLY A 62 27.47 -10.75 -12.21
#